data_AF-A0A353SX98-F1
#
_entry.id   AF-A0A353SX98-F1
#
_cell.length_a   1.000
_cell.length_b   1.000
_cell.length_c   1.000
_cell.angle_alpha   90.00
_cell.angle_beta   90.00
_cell.angle_gamma   90.00
#
_symmetry.space_group_name_H-M   'P 1'
#
loop_
_entity.id
_entity.type
_entity.pdbx_description
1 polymer ?
#
loop_
_entity_poly.entity_id
_entity_poly.type
_entity_poly.pdbx_seq_one_letter_code
_entity_poly.pdbx_strand_id
1 'polypeptide(L)'
;ETSGRLRARSLTERPAGGDRRDQGKNGEGKRQARTGKIQGDFSFYAIIAAQSESELQMMGWANLQNPEVICVAKQEFNNLEQYEGFIQTRIKPWSPAQRIALAAGMAERWLHAYETFSNSENWGDPAILRRSLDAVLNRLGGQASSAVKWSSLSDQVQNITPHMDDFDANEALCACAMIQYAIDCCTEKDNNTPALMAVLSGLEAVQPDLLEGDPVPARLWKNSVIHKEIDNQLRLVETIQSPGRADIDYQAVRALLADPQMAGEVQPREESGPVGRTNQEIYEQYRQIIQMDIKGAAKGLDPRKNPQLAAMLYLAAWMGRYSRRKQMLSGEYGPLIDQTAIHHLLAKNQAKDLAVTAMPVWDANAQWTIDVCYQNTMNGLDASTPESAHGYGPSLRRLWVEAKQRNLSDADAWEAIETWARFQPEAWGRKSKGAATNSAALQAALARPLSWSATGNPDVHWKTEVDGDSWQVRLNDFPDEVMYTLTVNGEVAGDFHDWPKGWQRE
;
A
#
# COMPACT_ATOMS: atom_id res chain seq x y z
N GLU A 1 -44.05 3.25 14.60
CA GLU A 1 -44.30 1.90 15.13
C GLU A 1 -43.83 0.88 14.11
N THR A 2 -43.03 -0.08 14.59
CA THR A 2 -42.67 -1.38 13.99
C THR A 2 -42.21 -1.44 12.53
N SER A 3 -40.89 -1.43 12.32
CA SER A 3 -40.24 -2.18 11.22
C SER A 3 -39.29 -3.21 11.84
N GLY A 4 -39.65 -4.49 11.68
CA GLY A 4 -39.00 -5.63 12.33
C GLY A 4 -37.79 -6.13 11.55
N ARG A 5 -36.67 -6.28 12.26
CA ARG A 5 -35.46 -7.00 11.82
C ARG A 5 -35.70 -8.51 11.84
N LEU A 6 -35.53 -9.16 10.69
CA LEU A 6 -35.30 -10.60 10.60
C LEU A 6 -33.80 -10.88 10.81
N ARG A 7 -33.46 -11.58 11.89
CA ARG A 7 -32.18 -12.27 12.06
C ARG A 7 -32.43 -13.77 11.98
N ALA A 8 -31.79 -14.43 11.02
CA ALA A 8 -31.74 -15.87 10.90
C ALA A 8 -30.86 -16.46 12.02
N ARG A 9 -31.38 -17.49 12.71
CA ARG A 9 -30.64 -18.37 13.63
C ARG A 9 -30.08 -19.53 12.82
N SER A 10 -28.79 -19.81 12.92
CA SER A 10 -28.23 -21.12 12.54
C SER A 10 -28.08 -21.99 13.80
N LEU A 11 -28.85 -23.08 13.82
CA LEU A 11 -28.71 -24.21 14.73
C LEU A 11 -27.64 -25.16 14.19
N THR A 12 -26.63 -25.47 14.98
CA THR A 12 -25.91 -26.76 14.89
C THR A 12 -25.59 -27.24 16.30
N GLU A 13 -26.42 -28.15 16.78
CA GLU A 13 -26.09 -29.07 17.87
C GLU A 13 -25.19 -30.18 17.35
N ARG A 14 -24.19 -30.62 18.15
CA ARG A 14 -23.84 -32.04 18.40
C ARG A 14 -22.67 -32.17 19.40
N PRO A 15 -22.44 -33.36 20.01
CA PRO A 15 -22.64 -33.51 21.45
C PRO A 15 -21.38 -33.90 22.23
N ALA A 16 -21.57 -33.93 23.55
CA ALA A 16 -20.64 -34.31 24.59
C ALA A 16 -20.18 -35.78 24.54
N GLY A 17 -18.97 -36.00 25.07
CA GLY A 17 -18.53 -37.28 25.60
C GLY A 17 -17.04 -37.27 26.00
N GLY A 18 -16.72 -37.70 27.23
CA GLY A 18 -15.39 -38.26 27.51
C GLY A 18 -14.62 -37.75 28.74
N ASP A 19 -15.18 -38.00 29.91
CA ASP A 19 -14.55 -38.29 31.22
C ASP A 19 -13.06 -38.69 31.25
N ARG A 20 -12.26 -38.10 32.17
CA ARG A 20 -11.22 -38.77 32.99
C ARG A 20 -10.54 -37.85 34.03
N ARG A 21 -10.86 -38.09 35.30
CA ARG A 21 -9.97 -38.40 36.46
C ARG A 21 -8.64 -37.64 36.65
N ASP A 22 -8.54 -36.95 37.80
CA ASP A 22 -7.83 -37.37 39.04
C ASP A 22 -6.83 -36.37 39.68
N GLN A 23 -6.92 -36.28 41.03
CA GLN A 23 -5.92 -35.84 42.03
C GLN A 23 -5.54 -34.34 42.07
N GLY A 24 -5.41 -33.64 43.21
CA GLY A 24 -5.46 -33.99 44.64
C GLY A 24 -4.64 -32.96 45.45
N LYS A 25 -5.02 -32.75 46.71
CA LYS A 25 -4.23 -32.25 47.87
C LYS A 25 -4.11 -30.72 48.13
N ASN A 26 -4.92 -30.30 49.11
CA ASN A 26 -4.60 -29.63 50.39
C ASN A 26 -3.25 -28.94 50.60
N GLY A 27 -3.31 -27.74 51.20
CA GLY A 27 -2.20 -27.15 51.95
C GLY A 27 -2.48 -25.75 52.50
N GLU A 28 -3.41 -25.61 53.46
CA GLU A 28 -3.54 -24.41 54.29
C GLU A 28 -2.40 -24.35 55.34
N GLY A 29 -1.74 -23.19 55.46
CA GLY A 29 -0.71 -22.94 56.46
C GLY A 29 -0.65 -21.48 56.89
N LYS A 30 -1.33 -21.17 58.01
CA LYS A 30 -1.23 -19.90 58.78
C LYS A 30 0.14 -19.78 59.46
N ARG A 31 0.72 -18.56 59.51
CA ARG A 31 1.64 -18.06 60.57
C ARG A 31 1.67 -16.52 60.50
N GLN A 32 0.99 -15.83 61.41
CA GLN A 32 1.44 -15.32 62.71
C GLN A 32 2.37 -14.09 62.65
N ALA A 33 1.85 -13.04 63.25
CA ALA A 33 2.40 -11.71 63.42
C ALA A 33 3.59 -11.66 64.40
N ARG A 34 4.49 -10.71 64.17
CA ARG A 34 5.32 -10.09 65.21
C ARG A 34 5.32 -8.58 65.01
N THR A 35 4.61 -7.90 65.90
CA THR A 35 4.69 -6.45 66.12
C THR A 35 5.87 -6.15 67.04
N GLY A 36 6.82 -5.34 66.58
CA GLY A 36 7.87 -4.72 67.38
C GLY A 36 7.79 -3.22 67.23
N LYS A 37 7.35 -2.55 68.28
CA LYS A 37 7.20 -1.09 68.39
C LYS A 37 8.53 -0.53 68.91
N ILE A 38 9.18 0.35 68.17
CA ILE A 38 10.27 1.19 68.69
C ILE A 38 9.88 2.65 68.39
N GLN A 39 9.84 3.44 69.45
CA GLN A 39 9.44 4.83 69.49
C GLN A 39 10.70 5.62 69.89
N GLY A 40 11.08 6.62 69.09
CA GLY A 40 12.25 7.46 69.35
C GLY A 40 12.30 8.69 68.44
N ASP A 41 11.76 9.78 68.97
CA ASP A 41 12.09 11.19 68.78
C ASP A 41 12.47 11.74 67.39
N PHE A 42 11.46 12.38 66.79
CA PHE A 42 11.55 13.37 65.73
C PHE A 42 11.94 14.74 66.32
N SER A 43 13.14 15.22 66.01
CA SER A 43 13.43 16.63 65.75
C SER A 43 14.92 16.78 65.48
N PHE A 44 15.34 16.65 64.20
CA PHE A 44 16.59 17.21 63.63
C PHE A 44 16.86 16.80 62.14
N TYR A 45 15.88 16.24 61.41
CA TYR A 45 16.08 15.72 60.04
C TYR A 45 15.47 16.56 58.89
N ALA A 46 15.01 17.79 59.14
CA ALA A 46 14.32 18.57 58.10
C ALA A 46 15.25 19.34 57.12
N ILE A 47 16.55 19.44 57.39
CA ILE A 47 17.49 20.22 56.56
C ILE A 47 18.42 19.33 55.71
N ILE A 48 18.68 18.08 56.13
CA ILE A 48 19.44 17.10 55.32
C ILE A 48 18.57 16.40 54.28
N ALA A 49 17.25 16.26 54.51
CA ALA A 49 16.33 15.61 53.57
C ALA A 49 16.12 16.38 52.25
N ALA A 50 16.07 17.72 52.30
CA ALA A 50 15.85 18.54 51.11
C ALA A 50 17.09 18.59 50.18
N GLN A 51 18.29 18.35 50.72
CA GLN A 51 19.54 18.34 49.94
C GLN A 51 19.85 16.94 49.38
N SER A 52 19.42 15.88 50.08
CA SER A 52 19.51 14.51 49.55
C SER A 52 18.46 14.20 48.48
N GLU A 53 17.28 14.84 48.51
CA GLU A 53 16.25 14.63 47.48
C GLU A 53 16.66 15.16 46.10
N SER A 54 17.37 16.30 46.04
CA SER A 54 17.87 16.83 44.75
C SER A 54 19.06 16.03 44.22
N GLU A 55 19.93 15.53 45.10
CA GLU A 55 21.04 14.62 44.73
C GLU A 55 20.52 13.23 44.33
N LEU A 56 19.48 12.70 44.98
CA LEU A 56 18.82 11.45 44.60
C LEU A 56 18.01 11.60 43.30
N GLN A 57 17.39 12.76 43.05
CA GLN A 57 16.79 13.07 41.74
C GLN A 57 17.87 13.14 40.65
N MET A 58 18.99 13.85 40.87
CA MET A 58 20.06 13.93 39.86
C MET A 58 20.77 12.59 39.64
N MET A 59 21.01 11.78 40.67
CA MET A 59 21.57 10.43 40.52
C MET A 59 20.58 9.45 39.88
N GLY A 60 19.27 9.60 40.13
CA GLY A 60 18.23 8.86 39.44
C GLY A 60 18.20 9.16 37.94
N TRP A 61 18.43 10.42 37.55
CA TRP A 61 18.54 10.82 36.15
C TRP A 61 19.85 10.35 35.49
N ALA A 62 20.98 10.40 36.20
CA ALA A 62 22.27 9.96 35.67
C ALA A 62 22.34 8.44 35.42
N ASN A 63 21.69 7.63 36.25
CA ASN A 63 21.61 6.17 36.04
C ASN A 63 20.67 5.76 34.90
N LEU A 64 19.72 6.62 34.51
CA LEU A 64 18.83 6.38 33.36
C LEU A 64 19.49 6.70 32.01
N GLN A 65 20.61 7.44 32.00
CA GLN A 65 21.39 7.70 30.79
C GLN A 65 22.40 6.59 30.47
N ASN A 66 22.43 5.49 31.23
CA ASN A 66 23.20 4.31 30.86
C ASN A 66 22.29 3.32 30.11
N PRO A 67 22.29 3.32 28.76
CA PRO A 67 21.40 2.48 27.96
C PRO A 67 21.60 0.97 28.20
N GLU A 68 22.72 0.56 28.81
CA GLU A 68 22.97 -0.85 29.14
C GLU A 68 22.20 -1.34 30.38
N VAL A 69 21.69 -0.46 31.24
CA VAL A 69 21.07 -0.84 32.52
C VAL A 69 19.58 -1.15 32.38
N ILE A 70 18.91 -0.66 31.33
CA ILE A 70 17.53 -1.05 31.00
C ILE A 70 17.59 -2.27 30.08
N CYS A 71 18.03 -3.39 30.64
CA CYS A 71 17.93 -4.68 29.97
C CYS A 71 16.46 -5.13 30.03
N VAL A 72 15.69 -4.77 29.00
CA VAL A 72 14.45 -5.48 28.66
C VAL A 72 14.85 -6.96 28.57
N ALA A 73 14.34 -7.82 29.45
CA ALA A 73 14.50 -9.24 29.25
C ALA A 73 13.96 -9.55 27.85
N LYS A 74 14.80 -10.11 26.95
CA LYS A 74 14.43 -10.35 25.55
C LYS A 74 13.11 -11.12 25.49
N GLN A 75 12.03 -10.41 25.27
CA GLN A 75 10.69 -10.97 25.17
C GLN A 75 10.46 -11.29 23.70
N GLU A 76 10.33 -12.58 23.40
CA GLU A 76 10.03 -13.03 22.04
C GLU A 76 8.53 -13.12 21.84
N PHE A 77 8.05 -12.62 20.70
CA PHE A 77 6.66 -12.72 20.25
C PHE A 77 6.63 -13.49 18.94
N ASN A 78 5.68 -14.43 18.80
CA ASN A 78 5.57 -15.29 17.62
C ASN A 78 4.42 -14.89 16.69
N ASN A 79 3.53 -14.01 17.14
CA ASN A 79 2.40 -13.49 16.37
C ASN A 79 1.87 -12.18 16.97
N LEU A 80 0.94 -11.55 16.25
CA LEU A 80 0.34 -10.27 16.62
C LEU A 80 -0.43 -10.36 17.93
N GLU A 81 -1.24 -11.41 18.09
CA GLU A 81 -2.09 -11.61 19.27
C GLU A 81 -1.26 -11.68 20.58
N GLN A 82 -0.10 -12.33 20.54
CA GLN A 82 0.83 -12.40 21.68
C GLN A 82 1.38 -11.02 22.03
N TYR A 83 1.77 -10.24 21.02
CA TYR A 83 2.30 -8.90 21.22
C TYR A 83 1.22 -7.94 21.74
N GLU A 84 0.06 -7.91 21.08
CA GLU A 84 -1.10 -7.11 21.47
C GLU A 84 -1.53 -7.44 22.90
N GLY A 85 -1.73 -8.72 23.22
CA GLY A 85 -2.13 -9.17 24.55
C GLY A 85 -1.12 -8.79 25.64
N PHE A 86 0.17 -8.81 25.31
CA PHE A 86 1.23 -8.36 26.21
C PHE A 86 1.12 -6.85 26.48
N ILE A 87 1.07 -6.01 25.45
CA ILE A 87 0.96 -4.55 25.60
C ILE A 87 -0.32 -4.18 26.34
N GLN A 88 -1.46 -4.76 25.93
CA GLN A 88 -2.75 -4.51 26.57
C GLN A 88 -2.71 -4.84 28.07
N THR A 89 -2.15 -6.00 28.45
CA THR A 89 -2.00 -6.38 29.86
C THR A 89 -1.09 -5.41 30.62
N ARG A 90 -0.02 -4.95 29.98
CA ARG A 90 0.98 -4.06 30.58
C ARG A 90 0.44 -2.67 30.86
N ILE A 91 -0.32 -2.09 29.93
CA ILE A 91 -0.82 -0.71 30.02
C ILE A 91 -2.19 -0.61 30.72
N LYS A 92 -2.94 -1.71 30.85
CA LYS A 92 -4.23 -1.72 31.55
C LYS A 92 -4.21 -1.09 32.95
N PRO A 93 -3.23 -1.37 33.84
CA PRO A 93 -3.18 -0.76 35.17
C PRO A 93 -2.64 0.68 35.19
N TRP A 94 -2.23 1.24 34.05
CA TRP A 94 -1.65 2.58 34.00
C TRP A 94 -2.68 3.68 34.25
N SER A 95 -2.19 4.86 34.67
CA SER A 95 -3.03 6.05 34.74
C SER A 95 -3.43 6.53 33.32
N PRO A 96 -4.51 7.32 33.18
CA PRO A 96 -4.83 7.95 31.90
C PRO A 96 -3.67 8.79 31.34
N ALA A 97 -2.91 9.47 32.20
CA ALA A 97 -1.75 10.28 31.81
C ALA A 97 -0.63 9.42 31.20
N GLN A 98 -0.34 8.26 31.78
CA GLN A 98 0.65 7.32 31.23
C GLN A 98 0.23 6.78 29.85
N ARG A 99 -1.06 6.51 29.65
CA ARG A 99 -1.59 6.09 28.35
C ARG A 99 -1.54 7.19 27.29
N ILE A 100 -1.83 8.44 27.66
CA ILE A 100 -1.63 9.61 26.80
C ILE A 100 -0.15 9.75 26.43
N ALA A 101 0.76 9.63 27.41
CA ALA A 101 2.20 9.72 27.18
C ALA A 101 2.69 8.65 26.19
N LEU A 102 2.15 7.44 26.25
CA LEU A 102 2.48 6.36 25.32
C LEU A 102 2.03 6.69 23.88
N ALA A 103 0.76 7.09 23.70
CA ALA A 103 0.24 7.43 22.39
C ALA A 103 0.98 8.65 21.79
N ALA A 104 1.23 9.68 22.59
CA ALA A 104 2.00 10.86 22.18
C ALA A 104 3.46 10.49 21.83
N GLY A 105 4.08 9.59 22.60
CA GLY A 105 5.43 9.10 22.31
C GLY A 105 5.51 8.34 20.98
N MET A 106 4.52 7.50 20.67
CA MET A 106 4.42 6.85 19.36
C MET A 106 4.26 7.88 18.23
N ALA A 107 3.35 8.84 18.39
CA ALA A 107 3.11 9.89 17.41
C ALA A 107 4.35 10.77 17.15
N GLU A 108 5.07 11.18 18.19
CA GLU A 108 6.30 11.97 18.05
C GLU A 108 7.38 11.21 17.29
N ARG A 109 7.59 9.92 17.60
CA ARG A 109 8.57 9.07 16.92
C ARG A 109 8.30 9.03 15.41
N TRP A 110 7.04 8.93 15.01
CA TRP A 110 6.65 8.74 13.61
C TRP A 110 6.33 10.03 12.84
N LEU A 111 6.34 11.21 13.49
CA LEU A 111 5.92 12.43 12.80
C LEU A 111 6.78 12.78 11.57
N HIS A 112 8.08 12.55 11.65
CA HIS A 112 9.00 12.84 10.55
C HIS A 112 8.69 12.01 9.28
N ALA A 113 8.02 10.85 9.40
CA ALA A 113 7.61 10.05 8.25
C ALA A 113 6.56 10.80 7.43
N TYR A 114 5.59 11.43 8.11
CA TYR A 114 4.64 12.32 7.45
C TYR A 114 5.31 13.58 6.89
N GLU A 115 6.25 14.20 7.62
CA GLU A 115 7.01 15.35 7.13
C GLU A 115 7.76 15.02 5.83
N THR A 116 8.37 13.84 5.77
CA THR A 116 9.09 13.35 4.57
C THR A 116 8.13 13.16 3.40
N PHE A 117 7.03 12.43 3.62
CA PHE A 117 5.98 12.21 2.62
C PHE A 117 5.37 13.53 2.11
N SER A 118 5.01 14.44 3.02
CA SER A 118 4.39 15.71 2.66
C SER A 118 5.31 16.56 1.78
N ASN A 119 6.61 16.53 2.06
CA ASN A 119 7.62 17.21 1.25
C ASN A 119 7.84 16.54 -0.11
N SER A 120 7.83 15.21 -0.19
CA SER A 120 8.06 14.48 -1.46
C SER A 120 6.86 14.58 -2.40
N GLU A 121 5.65 14.42 -1.87
CA GLU A 121 4.41 14.41 -2.64
C GLU A 121 3.75 15.80 -2.76
N ASN A 122 4.32 16.81 -2.10
CA ASN A 122 3.74 18.15 -2.00
C ASN A 122 2.25 18.10 -1.54
N TRP A 123 1.99 17.28 -0.51
CA TRP A 123 0.65 16.99 -0.01
C TRP A 123 0.53 17.31 1.49
N GLY A 124 -0.62 17.85 1.91
CA GLY A 124 -0.93 18.09 3.33
C GLY A 124 -0.19 19.27 3.97
N ASP A 125 -0.20 19.32 5.31
CA ASP A 125 0.51 20.33 6.11
C ASP A 125 1.04 19.67 7.41
N PRO A 126 2.34 19.34 7.49
CA PRO A 126 2.92 18.71 8.68
C PRO A 126 2.78 19.57 9.94
N ALA A 127 2.63 20.89 9.80
CA ALA A 127 2.42 21.77 10.95
C ALA A 127 1.07 21.50 11.64
N ILE A 128 0.06 20.95 10.96
CA ILE A 128 -1.18 20.50 11.60
C ILE A 128 -0.88 19.36 12.57
N LEU A 129 -0.16 18.33 12.12
CA LEU A 129 0.20 17.18 12.95
C LEU A 129 1.04 17.60 14.16
N ARG A 130 2.03 18.48 13.94
CA ARG A 130 2.85 19.04 15.02
C ARG A 130 2.01 19.82 16.04
N ARG A 131 1.11 20.70 15.60
CA ARG A 131 0.19 21.44 16.49
C ARG A 131 -0.74 20.53 17.28
N SER A 132 -1.26 19.47 16.64
CA SER A 132 -2.10 18.47 17.30
C SER A 132 -1.34 17.73 18.39
N LEU A 133 -0.12 17.29 18.09
CA LEU A 133 0.74 16.61 19.05
C LEU A 133 1.16 17.52 20.22
N ASP A 134 1.49 18.79 19.94
CA ASP A 134 1.78 19.77 20.99
C ASP A 134 0.57 20.00 21.91
N ALA A 135 -0.66 20.01 21.37
CA ALA A 135 -1.87 20.10 22.18
C ALA A 135 -2.05 18.88 23.11
N VAL A 136 -1.77 17.67 22.62
CA VAL A 136 -1.77 16.43 23.41
C VAL A 136 -0.72 16.49 24.53
N LEU A 137 0.51 16.90 24.22
CA LEU A 137 1.59 17.03 25.20
C LEU A 137 1.29 18.10 26.27
N ASN A 138 0.71 19.22 25.87
CA ASN A 138 0.27 20.27 26.79
C ASN A 138 -0.80 19.78 27.76
N ARG A 139 -1.72 18.92 27.30
CA ARG A 139 -2.72 18.26 28.15
C ARG A 139 -2.06 17.36 29.21
N LEU A 140 -0.99 16.64 28.84
CA LEU A 140 -0.22 15.83 29.79
C LEU A 140 0.43 16.69 30.88
N GLY A 141 0.94 17.88 30.54
CA GLY A 141 1.49 18.86 31.48
C GLY A 141 0.46 19.56 32.38
N GLY A 142 -0.79 19.07 32.44
CA GLY A 142 -1.84 19.63 33.29
C GLY A 142 -2.46 20.93 32.80
N GLN A 143 -2.15 21.39 31.59
CA GLN A 143 -2.83 22.56 31.02
C GLN A 143 -4.32 22.26 30.80
N ALA A 144 -5.16 23.24 31.13
CA ALA A 144 -6.61 23.06 31.09
C ALA A 144 -7.10 22.83 29.65
N SER A 145 -7.82 21.72 29.42
CA SER A 145 -8.42 21.37 28.12
C SER A 145 -9.42 22.38 27.58
N SER A 146 -9.93 23.30 28.41
CA SER A 146 -11.02 24.20 28.02
C SER A 146 -10.68 25.12 26.85
N ALA A 147 -9.39 25.33 26.56
CA ALA A 147 -8.94 26.12 25.40
C ALA A 147 -8.81 25.29 24.10
N VAL A 148 -8.67 23.96 24.19
CA VAL A 148 -8.40 23.10 23.04
C VAL A 148 -9.70 22.54 22.47
N LYS A 149 -9.95 22.80 21.19
CA LYS A 149 -11.07 22.20 20.45
C LYS A 149 -10.62 20.88 19.82
N TRP A 150 -10.64 19.79 20.59
CA TRP A 150 -10.17 18.47 20.14
C TRP A 150 -10.84 17.99 18.84
N SER A 151 -12.15 18.20 18.69
CA SER A 151 -12.86 17.85 17.46
C SER A 151 -12.28 18.57 16.24
N SER A 152 -11.93 19.85 16.38
CA SER A 152 -11.32 20.63 15.30
C SER A 152 -9.92 20.14 14.94
N LEU A 153 -9.14 19.63 15.90
CA LEU A 153 -7.82 19.05 15.62
C LEU A 153 -7.99 17.70 14.91
N SER A 154 -8.93 16.88 15.35
CA SER A 154 -9.27 15.61 14.70
C SER A 154 -9.70 15.81 13.25
N ASP A 155 -10.63 16.74 12.97
CA ASP A 155 -11.05 17.07 11.61
C ASP A 155 -9.87 17.54 10.75
N GLN A 156 -8.96 18.35 11.31
CA GLN A 156 -7.76 18.81 10.59
C GLN A 156 -6.81 17.66 10.25
N VAL A 157 -6.57 16.74 11.19
CA VAL A 157 -5.74 15.55 10.97
C VAL A 157 -6.36 14.70 9.85
N GLN A 158 -7.66 14.42 9.94
CA GLN A 158 -8.37 13.62 8.93
C GLN A 158 -8.29 14.24 7.53
N ASN A 159 -8.39 15.56 7.42
CA ASN A 159 -8.33 16.26 6.12
C ASN A 159 -6.96 16.21 5.44
N ILE A 160 -5.89 15.91 6.19
CA ILE A 160 -4.52 15.81 5.65
C ILE A 160 -3.99 14.38 5.61
N THR A 161 -4.75 13.41 6.11
CA THR A 161 -4.42 11.99 6.01
C THR A 161 -4.42 11.58 4.53
N PRO A 162 -3.31 11.03 4.00
CA PRO A 162 -3.27 10.55 2.62
C PRO A 162 -4.23 9.37 2.42
N HIS A 163 -4.89 9.32 1.26
CA HIS A 163 -5.73 8.18 0.91
C HIS A 163 -4.89 7.07 0.29
N MET A 164 -5.12 5.81 0.67
CA MET A 164 -4.35 4.65 0.18
C MET A 164 -4.52 4.42 -1.32
N ASP A 165 -5.62 4.88 -1.92
CA ASP A 165 -5.83 4.79 -3.37
C ASP A 165 -4.96 5.80 -4.16
N ASP A 166 -4.54 6.88 -3.51
CA ASP A 166 -3.78 7.97 -4.15
C ASP A 166 -2.28 7.84 -3.88
N PHE A 167 -1.88 7.29 -2.73
CA PHE A 167 -0.50 7.24 -2.28
C PHE A 167 -0.14 5.88 -1.65
N ASP A 168 1.01 5.32 -2.02
CA ASP A 168 1.66 4.21 -1.30
C ASP A 168 2.50 4.78 -0.15
N ALA A 169 1.82 5.33 0.87
CA ALA A 169 2.45 6.08 1.97
C ALA A 169 1.97 5.59 3.34
N ASN A 170 2.10 4.29 3.59
CA ASN A 170 1.63 3.65 4.82
C ASN A 170 2.23 4.27 6.09
N GLU A 171 3.51 4.65 6.07
CA GLU A 171 4.18 5.29 7.20
C GLU A 171 3.52 6.64 7.56
N ALA A 172 3.17 7.44 6.55
CA ALA A 172 2.48 8.71 6.72
C ALA A 172 1.04 8.53 7.21
N LEU A 173 0.33 7.52 6.68
CA LEU A 173 -1.00 7.13 7.14
C LEU A 173 -0.98 6.75 8.63
N CYS A 174 -0.05 5.87 9.02
CA CYS A 174 0.10 5.44 10.41
C CYS A 174 0.52 6.59 11.32
N ALA A 175 1.35 7.54 10.87
CA ALA A 175 1.68 8.74 11.64
C ALA A 175 0.43 9.61 11.93
N CYS A 176 -0.43 9.81 10.93
CA CYS A 176 -1.74 10.46 11.13
C CYS A 176 -2.61 9.68 12.12
N ALA A 177 -2.69 8.36 11.99
CA ALA A 177 -3.46 7.50 12.87
C ALA A 177 -2.97 7.57 14.33
N MET A 178 -1.66 7.53 14.57
CA MET A 178 -1.08 7.67 15.91
C MET A 178 -1.43 9.00 16.57
N ILE A 179 -1.43 10.10 15.82
CA ILE A 179 -1.85 11.42 16.33
C ILE A 179 -3.34 11.42 16.63
N GLN A 180 -4.16 10.83 15.77
CA GLN A 180 -5.59 10.69 16.04
C GLN A 180 -5.84 9.88 17.32
N TYR A 181 -5.17 8.75 17.50
CA TYR A 181 -5.26 7.95 18.72
C TYR A 181 -4.76 8.72 19.97
N ALA A 182 -3.74 9.57 19.82
CA ALA A 182 -3.29 10.42 20.91
C ALA A 182 -4.32 11.51 21.28
N ILE A 183 -5.05 12.05 20.29
CA ILE A 183 -6.21 12.93 20.52
C ILE A 183 -7.32 12.17 21.24
N ASP A 184 -7.66 10.97 20.77
CA ASP A 184 -8.71 10.13 21.36
C ASP A 184 -8.39 9.78 22.82
N CYS A 185 -7.11 9.50 23.12
CA CYS A 185 -6.64 9.29 24.49
C CYS A 185 -6.89 10.50 25.42
N CYS A 186 -6.96 11.72 24.89
CA CYS A 186 -7.25 12.93 25.66
C CYS A 186 -8.75 13.16 25.89
N THR A 187 -9.60 12.63 25.01
CA THR A 187 -11.05 12.87 25.02
C THR A 187 -11.85 11.72 25.64
N GLU A 188 -11.35 10.50 25.55
CA GLU A 188 -12.04 9.31 26.05
C GLU A 188 -11.84 9.11 27.56
N LYS A 189 -12.89 8.58 28.21
CA LYS A 189 -12.82 8.24 29.64
C LYS A 189 -11.94 7.01 29.90
N ASP A 190 -11.99 6.03 29.00
CA ASP A 190 -11.14 4.84 29.01
C ASP A 190 -10.22 4.90 27.79
N ASN A 191 -9.02 5.42 28.01
CA ASN A 191 -8.05 5.62 26.94
C ASN A 191 -7.13 4.42 26.70
N ASN A 192 -7.54 3.21 27.14
CA ASN A 192 -6.75 1.99 26.95
C ASN A 192 -6.66 1.55 25.48
N THR A 193 -7.80 1.51 24.80
CA THR A 193 -7.87 1.10 23.39
C THR A 193 -7.08 2.05 22.48
N PRO A 194 -7.29 3.37 22.49
CA PRO A 194 -6.51 4.27 21.62
C PRO A 194 -5.00 4.20 21.90
N ALA A 195 -4.57 4.05 23.17
CA ALA A 195 -3.16 3.89 23.49
C ALA A 195 -2.56 2.59 22.90
N LEU A 196 -3.31 1.49 22.93
CA LEU A 196 -2.91 0.23 22.28
C LEU A 196 -2.83 0.40 20.76
N MET A 197 -3.85 1.02 20.15
CA MET A 197 -3.87 1.22 18.70
C MET A 197 -2.72 2.10 18.20
N ALA A 198 -2.30 3.11 18.96
CA ALA A 198 -1.12 3.90 18.64
C ALA A 198 0.16 3.05 18.60
N VAL A 199 0.29 2.06 19.48
CA VAL A 199 1.43 1.12 19.48
C VAL A 199 1.36 0.18 18.26
N LEU A 200 0.19 -0.41 18.00
CA LEU A 200 0.02 -1.33 16.86
C LEU A 200 0.23 -0.64 15.50
N SER A 201 -0.18 0.63 15.39
CA SER A 201 0.07 1.44 14.18
C SER A 201 1.56 1.57 13.87
N GLY A 202 2.44 1.53 14.88
CA GLY A 202 3.89 1.55 14.66
C GLY A 202 4.41 0.28 14.00
N LEU A 203 3.79 -0.87 14.27
CA LEU A 203 4.14 -2.11 13.57
C LEU A 203 3.59 -2.14 12.14
N GLU A 204 2.38 -1.63 11.94
CA GLU A 204 1.77 -1.47 10.61
C GLU A 204 2.60 -0.52 9.73
N ALA A 205 3.10 0.58 10.29
CA ALA A 205 3.98 1.50 9.59
C ALA A 205 5.25 0.81 9.07
N VAL A 206 5.82 -0.12 9.85
CA VAL A 206 7.01 -0.88 9.46
C VAL A 206 6.68 -2.03 8.50
N GLN A 207 5.48 -2.59 8.60
CA GLN A 207 5.02 -3.72 7.80
C GLN A 207 3.50 -3.60 7.58
N PRO A 208 3.05 -2.96 6.48
CA PRO A 208 1.62 -2.68 6.24
C PRO A 208 0.76 -3.95 6.21
N ASP A 209 1.27 -5.02 5.59
CA ASP A 209 0.59 -6.32 5.51
C ASP A 209 0.45 -7.05 6.86
N LEU A 210 0.98 -6.50 7.96
CA LEU A 210 0.97 -7.19 9.24
C LEU A 210 -0.43 -7.30 9.84
N LEU A 211 -1.31 -6.32 9.57
CA LEU A 211 -2.70 -6.32 10.05
C LEU A 211 -3.68 -6.90 9.01
N GLU A 212 -3.25 -6.96 7.74
CA GLU A 212 -4.05 -7.48 6.62
C GLU A 212 -3.89 -9.01 6.45
N GLY A 213 -4.40 -9.78 7.40
CA GLY A 213 -4.47 -11.23 7.24
C GLY A 213 -4.68 -12.00 8.52
N ASP A 214 -5.74 -12.80 8.57
CA ASP A 214 -5.96 -13.78 9.63
C ASP A 214 -5.76 -15.21 9.07
N PRO A 215 -4.70 -15.95 9.46
CA PRO A 215 -3.63 -15.58 10.40
C PRO A 215 -2.44 -14.88 9.71
N VAL A 216 -1.80 -13.95 10.42
CA VAL A 216 -0.56 -13.28 9.98
C VAL A 216 0.54 -14.33 9.73
N PRO A 217 1.17 -14.37 8.54
CA PRO A 217 2.21 -15.36 8.25
C PRO A 217 3.38 -15.29 9.24
N ALA A 218 3.72 -16.42 9.88
CA ALA A 218 4.82 -16.52 10.86
C ALA A 218 6.19 -16.05 10.33
N ARG A 219 6.36 -15.97 9.01
CA ARG A 219 7.57 -15.42 8.37
C ARG A 219 7.72 -13.91 8.58
N LEU A 220 6.62 -13.16 8.68
CA LEU A 220 6.66 -11.70 8.87
C LEU A 220 7.23 -11.37 10.24
N TRP A 221 6.87 -12.14 11.27
CA TRP A 221 7.40 -12.02 12.63
C TRP A 221 8.89 -12.33 12.78
N LYS A 222 9.54 -12.86 11.73
CA LYS A 222 11.00 -13.06 11.70
C LYS A 222 11.75 -11.89 11.07
N ASN A 223 11.04 -10.86 10.60
CA ASN A 223 11.65 -9.68 10.01
C ASN A 223 12.38 -8.87 11.09
N SER A 224 13.67 -8.61 10.89
CA SER A 224 14.48 -7.85 11.84
C SER A 224 13.97 -6.43 12.05
N VAL A 225 13.29 -5.84 11.07
CA VAL A 225 12.74 -4.48 11.20
C VAL A 225 11.55 -4.47 12.18
N ILE A 226 10.70 -5.49 12.15
CA ILE A 226 9.61 -5.67 13.13
C ILE A 226 10.18 -5.84 14.53
N HIS A 227 11.20 -6.68 14.71
CA HIS A 227 11.84 -6.86 16.01
C HIS A 227 12.47 -5.56 16.54
N LYS A 228 13.13 -4.79 15.68
CA LYS A 228 13.69 -3.48 16.04
C LYS A 228 12.59 -2.52 16.53
N GLU A 229 11.44 -2.50 15.85
CA GLU A 229 10.33 -1.64 16.28
C GLU A 229 9.69 -2.11 17.58
N ILE A 230 9.49 -3.42 17.77
CA ILE A 230 9.03 -3.98 19.06
C ILE A 230 9.98 -3.56 20.19
N ASP A 231 11.29 -3.68 20.00
CA ASP A 231 12.28 -3.29 21.00
C ASP A 231 12.15 -1.80 21.35
N ASN A 232 11.96 -0.92 20.36
CA ASN A 232 11.75 0.51 20.59
C ASN A 232 10.45 0.78 21.38
N GLN A 233 9.36 0.10 21.02
CA GLN A 233 8.06 0.23 21.70
C GLN A 233 8.15 -0.26 23.15
N LEU A 234 8.84 -1.37 23.41
CA LEU A 234 9.05 -1.90 24.75
C LEU A 234 9.89 -0.95 25.62
N ARG A 235 10.96 -0.35 25.07
CA ARG A 235 11.74 0.68 25.78
C ARG A 235 10.89 1.87 26.17
N LEU A 236 9.99 2.31 25.28
CA LEU A 236 9.07 3.42 25.56
C LEU A 236 8.11 3.04 26.70
N VAL A 237 7.57 1.83 26.64
CA VAL A 237 6.67 1.29 27.67
C VAL A 237 7.34 1.21 29.04
N GLU A 238 8.57 0.69 29.10
CA GLU A 238 9.33 0.59 30.35
C GLU A 238 9.71 1.95 30.93
N THR A 239 10.05 2.90 30.06
CA THR A 239 10.38 4.25 30.51
C THR A 239 9.17 4.95 31.13
N ILE A 240 7.99 4.81 30.53
CA ILE A 240 6.74 5.35 31.06
C ILE A 240 6.34 4.65 32.37
N GLN A 241 6.61 3.36 32.49
CA GLN A 241 6.26 2.59 33.69
C GLN A 241 7.20 2.82 34.88
N SER A 242 8.43 3.28 34.64
CA SER A 242 9.48 3.32 35.65
C SER A 242 9.01 3.96 36.97
N PRO A 243 9.16 3.26 38.12
CA PRO A 243 8.60 3.69 39.40
C PRO A 243 9.16 5.04 39.86
N GLY A 244 8.30 5.88 40.43
CA GLY A 244 8.67 7.22 40.93
C GLY A 244 8.14 8.38 40.08
N ARG A 245 7.56 8.10 38.91
CA ARG A 245 6.86 9.09 38.06
C ARG A 245 5.35 8.96 38.20
N ALA A 246 4.82 9.22 39.39
CA ALA A 246 3.36 9.34 39.56
C ALA A 246 2.79 10.44 38.64
N ASP A 247 3.61 11.47 38.40
CA ASP A 247 3.35 12.54 37.44
C ASP A 247 4.43 12.48 36.34
N ILE A 248 4.12 11.82 35.22
CA ILE A 248 4.94 11.96 34.01
C ILE A 248 4.69 13.37 33.49
N ASP A 249 5.64 14.26 33.76
CA ASP A 249 5.65 15.57 33.12
C ASP A 249 5.97 15.44 31.63
N TYR A 250 5.35 16.29 30.81
CA TYR A 250 5.56 16.31 29.35
C TYR A 250 7.01 16.56 28.98
N GLN A 251 7.77 17.28 29.82
CA GLN A 251 9.20 17.48 29.62
C GLN A 251 9.98 16.17 29.71
N ALA A 252 9.57 15.23 30.57
CA ALA A 252 10.19 13.91 30.66
C ALA A 252 9.89 13.06 29.41
N VAL A 253 8.70 13.21 28.83
CA VAL A 253 8.33 12.55 27.56
C VAL A 253 9.12 13.15 26.40
N ARG A 254 9.20 14.48 26.28
CA ARG A 254 10.02 15.14 25.26
C ARG A 254 11.50 14.83 25.39
N ALA A 255 12.05 14.85 26.60
CA ALA A 255 13.46 14.51 26.83
C ALA A 255 13.76 13.06 26.46
N LEU A 256 12.81 12.14 26.71
CA LEU A 256 12.92 10.75 26.28
C LEU A 256 12.92 10.63 24.76
N LEU A 257 12.05 11.37 24.08
CA LEU A 257 11.90 11.33 22.62
C LEU A 257 13.03 12.08 21.90
N ALA A 258 13.72 12.98 22.60
CA ALA A 258 14.93 13.63 22.11
C ALA A 258 16.14 12.67 22.07
N ASP A 259 16.07 11.50 22.71
CA ASP A 259 17.07 10.45 22.56
C ASP A 259 16.96 9.86 21.14
N PRO A 260 18.00 9.98 20.29
CA PRO A 260 18.01 9.40 18.95
C PRO A 260 17.72 7.89 18.93
N GLN A 261 18.06 7.16 20.00
CA GLN A 261 17.78 5.73 20.11
C GLN A 261 16.28 5.45 20.31
N MET A 262 15.54 6.39 20.91
CA MET A 262 14.10 6.28 21.16
C MET A 262 13.28 6.81 20.00
N ALA A 263 13.74 7.88 19.35
CA ALA A 263 13.18 8.32 18.07
C ALA A 263 13.19 7.17 17.05
N GLY A 264 14.26 6.37 17.09
CA GLY A 264 14.52 5.31 16.14
C GLY A 264 15.04 5.89 14.83
N GLU A 265 16.02 5.23 14.22
CA GLU A 265 16.28 5.46 12.81
C GLU A 265 15.10 4.87 12.03
N VAL A 266 14.10 5.70 11.75
CA VAL A 266 13.33 5.50 10.55
C VAL A 266 14.29 5.88 9.44
N GLN A 267 14.94 4.86 8.88
CA GLN A 267 15.61 5.08 7.62
C GLN A 267 14.50 5.55 6.69
N PRO A 268 14.58 6.79 6.13
CA PRO A 268 13.71 7.12 5.02
C PRO A 268 13.86 5.93 4.08
N ARG A 269 12.75 5.24 3.81
CA ARG A 269 12.74 4.16 2.83
C ARG A 269 13.47 4.77 1.64
N GLU A 270 14.67 4.27 1.32
CA GLU A 270 15.44 4.76 0.16
C GLU A 270 14.40 4.92 -0.91
N GLU A 271 14.19 6.14 -1.46
CA GLU A 271 13.08 6.51 -2.32
C GLU A 271 12.90 5.47 -3.43
N SER A 272 12.28 4.36 -3.06
CA SER A 272 11.92 3.27 -3.91
C SER A 272 10.50 3.61 -4.24
N GLY A 273 10.29 4.85 -4.73
CA GLY A 273 9.25 5.07 -5.71
C GLY A 273 9.37 3.88 -6.66
N PRO A 274 8.26 3.16 -6.88
CA PRO A 274 8.31 1.78 -7.35
C PRO A 274 9.30 1.69 -8.49
N VAL A 275 10.39 0.94 -8.27
CA VAL A 275 11.54 0.89 -9.17
C VAL A 275 10.98 0.75 -10.57
N GLY A 276 11.19 1.78 -11.40
CA GLY A 276 10.59 1.84 -12.72
C GLY A 276 10.85 0.50 -13.40
N ARG A 277 9.78 -0.14 -13.87
CA ARG A 277 9.89 -1.48 -14.44
C ARG A 277 10.26 -1.36 -15.91
N THR A 278 11.12 -2.26 -16.34
CA THR A 278 11.45 -2.37 -17.76
C THR A 278 10.20 -2.74 -18.56
N ASN A 279 10.16 -2.32 -19.82
CA ASN A 279 9.09 -2.71 -20.73
C ASN A 279 9.07 -4.25 -20.92
N GLN A 280 10.23 -4.90 -20.79
CA GLN A 280 10.35 -6.36 -20.81
C GLN A 280 9.63 -7.02 -19.63
N GLU A 281 9.81 -6.52 -18.41
CA GLU A 281 9.19 -7.09 -17.21
C GLU A 281 7.66 -6.97 -17.25
N ILE A 282 7.16 -5.81 -17.66
CA ILE A 282 5.71 -5.57 -17.79
C ILE A 282 5.12 -6.43 -18.90
N TYR A 283 5.81 -6.56 -20.03
CA TYR A 283 5.39 -7.46 -21.12
C TYR A 283 5.29 -8.92 -20.64
N GLU A 284 6.30 -9.41 -19.93
CA GLU A 284 6.33 -10.78 -19.42
C GLU A 284 5.21 -11.05 -18.41
N GLN A 285 4.95 -10.09 -17.52
CA GLN A 285 3.84 -10.18 -16.58
C GLN A 285 2.48 -10.16 -17.30
N TYR A 286 2.28 -9.22 -18.22
CA TYR A 286 1.06 -9.14 -19.03
C TYR A 286 0.80 -10.45 -19.77
N ARG A 287 1.82 -11.00 -20.44
CA ARG A 287 1.74 -12.29 -21.12
C ARG A 287 1.27 -13.40 -20.19
N GLN A 288 1.85 -13.50 -19.00
CA GLN A 288 1.48 -14.54 -18.03
C GLN A 288 0.02 -14.42 -17.59
N ILE A 289 -0.44 -13.20 -17.29
CA ILE A 289 -1.82 -12.92 -16.89
C ILE A 289 -2.79 -13.30 -18.02
N ILE A 290 -2.57 -12.82 -19.25
CA ILE A 290 -3.46 -13.15 -20.37
C ILE A 290 -3.45 -14.66 -20.66
N GLN A 291 -2.30 -15.33 -20.58
CA GLN A 291 -2.25 -16.79 -20.74
C GLN A 291 -3.06 -17.52 -19.67
N MET A 292 -3.09 -17.02 -18.43
CA MET A 292 -3.94 -17.56 -17.37
C MET A 292 -5.42 -17.29 -17.64
N ASP A 293 -5.77 -16.06 -18.03
CA ASP A 293 -7.15 -15.67 -18.36
C ASP A 293 -7.70 -16.53 -19.50
N ILE A 294 -6.92 -16.75 -20.57
CA ILE A 294 -7.30 -17.61 -21.70
C ILE A 294 -7.48 -19.07 -21.25
N LYS A 295 -6.62 -19.58 -20.36
CA LYS A 295 -6.73 -20.96 -19.83
C LYS A 295 -7.94 -21.13 -18.90
N GLY A 296 -8.25 -20.10 -18.12
CA GLY A 296 -9.34 -20.06 -17.14
C GLY A 296 -10.71 -19.74 -17.73
N ALA A 297 -10.77 -19.18 -18.94
CA ALA A 297 -12.01 -18.87 -19.63
C ALA A 297 -12.97 -20.08 -19.65
N ALA A 298 -14.22 -19.84 -19.22
CA ALA A 298 -15.21 -20.87 -18.94
C ALA A 298 -15.35 -21.88 -20.09
N LYS A 299 -14.81 -23.09 -19.88
CA LYS A 299 -14.97 -24.20 -20.81
C LYS A 299 -16.43 -24.66 -20.77
N GLY A 300 -17.17 -24.46 -21.86
CA GLY A 300 -18.52 -25.00 -22.03
C GLY A 300 -19.65 -23.97 -22.17
N LEU A 301 -19.37 -22.68 -21.98
CA LEU A 301 -20.30 -21.62 -22.41
C LEU A 301 -20.04 -21.32 -23.88
N ASP A 302 -20.89 -21.85 -24.75
CA ASP A 302 -20.90 -21.54 -26.18
C ASP A 302 -21.87 -20.37 -26.41
N PRO A 303 -21.38 -19.17 -26.78
CA PRO A 303 -22.22 -18.01 -27.08
C PRO A 303 -23.27 -18.32 -28.16
N ARG A 304 -22.97 -19.23 -29.10
CA ARG A 304 -23.89 -19.62 -30.17
C ARG A 304 -25.10 -20.41 -29.67
N LYS A 305 -24.97 -21.08 -28.52
CA LYS A 305 -26.07 -21.81 -27.88
C LYS A 305 -26.93 -20.93 -26.98
N ASN A 306 -26.45 -19.73 -26.63
CA ASN A 306 -27.15 -18.81 -25.74
C ASN A 306 -27.13 -17.40 -26.34
N PRO A 307 -27.91 -17.11 -27.40
CA PRO A 307 -27.88 -15.82 -28.09
C PRO A 307 -28.13 -14.63 -27.15
N GLN A 308 -28.95 -14.83 -26.12
CA GLN A 308 -29.27 -13.82 -25.10
C GLN A 308 -28.06 -13.43 -24.23
N LEU A 309 -27.10 -14.35 -24.05
CA LEU A 309 -25.88 -14.12 -23.26
C LEU A 309 -24.65 -13.87 -24.13
N ALA A 310 -24.76 -14.04 -25.45
CA ALA A 310 -23.62 -14.00 -26.35
C ALA A 310 -22.87 -12.66 -26.27
N ALA A 311 -23.58 -11.54 -26.41
CA ALA A 311 -23.01 -10.19 -26.31
C ALA A 311 -22.28 -9.98 -24.97
N MET A 312 -22.87 -10.42 -23.86
CA MET A 312 -22.25 -10.32 -22.54
C MET A 312 -20.95 -11.14 -22.42
N LEU A 313 -20.92 -12.35 -22.97
CA LEU A 313 -19.72 -13.21 -22.95
C LEU A 313 -18.58 -12.63 -23.79
N TYR A 314 -18.90 -12.13 -24.99
CA TYR A 314 -17.92 -11.48 -25.86
C TYR A 314 -17.41 -10.16 -25.27
N LEU A 315 -18.32 -9.37 -24.70
CA LEU A 315 -17.98 -8.13 -24.00
C LEU A 315 -17.08 -8.40 -22.78
N ALA A 316 -17.37 -9.43 -21.98
CA ALA A 316 -16.54 -9.82 -20.86
C ALA A 316 -15.13 -10.24 -21.29
N ALA A 317 -14.99 -10.96 -22.40
CA ALA A 317 -13.69 -11.32 -22.96
C ALA A 317 -12.90 -10.09 -23.41
N TRP A 318 -13.54 -9.16 -24.14
CA TRP A 318 -12.92 -7.90 -24.57
C TRP A 318 -12.52 -7.03 -23.37
N MET A 319 -13.44 -6.81 -22.41
CA MET A 319 -13.18 -6.01 -21.21
C MET A 319 -12.04 -6.59 -20.39
N GLY A 320 -11.97 -7.92 -20.26
CA GLY A 320 -10.87 -8.60 -19.58
C GLY A 320 -9.52 -8.21 -20.16
N ARG A 321 -9.32 -8.41 -21.48
CA ARG A 321 -8.06 -8.05 -22.14
C ARG A 321 -7.79 -6.53 -22.08
N TYR A 322 -8.81 -5.71 -22.36
CA TYR A 322 -8.69 -4.25 -22.37
C TYR A 322 -8.28 -3.70 -21.01
N SER A 323 -8.95 -4.16 -19.94
CA SER A 323 -8.61 -3.82 -18.56
C SER A 323 -7.17 -4.19 -18.24
N ARG A 324 -6.72 -5.42 -18.53
CA ARG A 324 -5.31 -5.81 -18.31
C ARG A 324 -4.34 -4.90 -19.03
N ARG A 325 -4.64 -4.47 -20.26
CA ARG A 325 -3.79 -3.51 -20.99
C ARG A 325 -3.74 -2.16 -20.27
N LYS A 326 -4.88 -1.66 -19.80
CA LYS A 326 -4.95 -0.44 -18.99
C LYS A 326 -4.08 -0.54 -17.74
N GLN A 327 -4.27 -1.57 -16.91
CA GLN A 327 -3.54 -1.75 -15.65
C GLN A 327 -2.02 -1.76 -15.88
N MET A 328 -1.55 -2.39 -16.95
CA MET A 328 -0.12 -2.41 -17.31
C MET A 328 0.41 -1.05 -17.73
N LEU A 329 -0.36 -0.30 -18.52
CA LEU A 329 0.07 0.96 -19.10
C LEU A 329 -0.15 2.15 -18.16
N SER A 330 -1.10 2.07 -17.22
CA SER A 330 -1.36 3.10 -16.21
C SER A 330 -0.41 3.01 -15.01
N GLY A 331 0.42 1.96 -14.94
CA GLY A 331 1.37 1.76 -13.85
C GLY A 331 0.80 1.09 -12.60
N GLU A 332 -0.39 0.47 -12.66
CA GLU A 332 -0.99 -0.26 -11.53
C GLU A 332 -0.10 -1.44 -11.08
N TYR A 333 0.73 -1.96 -11.99
CA TYR A 333 1.75 -2.98 -11.69
C TYR A 333 3.18 -2.41 -11.58
N GLY A 334 3.29 -1.12 -11.28
CA GLY A 334 4.54 -0.36 -11.25
C GLY A 334 4.73 0.48 -12.51
N PRO A 335 5.26 1.71 -12.40
CA PRO A 335 5.43 2.59 -13.53
C PRO A 335 6.47 2.03 -14.48
N LEU A 336 6.16 2.04 -15.78
CA LEU A 336 7.13 1.74 -16.83
C LEU A 336 8.21 2.84 -16.86
N ILE A 337 9.47 2.46 -17.07
CA ILE A 337 10.58 3.43 -17.19
C ILE A 337 10.34 4.39 -18.37
N ASP A 338 9.74 3.92 -19.46
CA ASP A 338 9.62 4.66 -20.71
C ASP A 338 8.26 5.38 -20.88
N GLN A 339 8.02 6.37 -20.04
CA GLN A 339 6.77 7.16 -20.02
C GLN A 339 6.49 7.87 -21.35
N THR A 340 7.53 8.35 -22.04
CA THR A 340 7.39 8.99 -23.36
C THR A 340 6.72 8.07 -24.36
N ALA A 341 7.13 6.80 -24.41
CA ALA A 341 6.59 5.88 -25.38
C ALA A 341 5.18 5.39 -25.03
N ILE A 342 4.83 5.31 -23.74
CA ILE A 342 3.44 5.11 -23.31
C ILE A 342 2.56 6.24 -23.82
N HIS A 343 2.95 7.51 -23.61
CA HIS A 343 2.16 8.65 -24.10
C HIS A 343 1.93 8.57 -25.62
N HIS A 344 2.96 8.26 -26.39
CA HIS A 344 2.83 8.06 -27.83
C HIS A 344 1.92 6.88 -28.20
N LEU A 345 1.99 5.77 -27.46
CA LEU A 345 1.15 4.59 -27.67
C LEU A 345 -0.33 4.91 -27.42
N LEU A 346 -0.63 5.57 -26.29
CA LEU A 346 -2.00 5.97 -25.93
C LEU A 346 -2.56 6.95 -26.98
N ALA A 347 -1.78 7.96 -27.37
CA ALA A 347 -2.18 8.92 -28.41
C ALA A 347 -2.43 8.23 -29.76
N LYS A 348 -1.57 7.28 -30.14
CA LYS A 348 -1.75 6.46 -31.35
C LYS A 348 -3.05 5.66 -31.31
N ASN A 349 -3.35 5.01 -30.19
CA ASN A 349 -4.57 4.22 -30.04
C ASN A 349 -5.81 5.10 -30.10
N GLN A 350 -5.81 6.22 -29.38
CA GLN A 350 -6.90 7.20 -29.43
C GLN A 350 -7.11 7.73 -30.85
N ALA A 351 -6.04 8.08 -31.56
CA ALA A 351 -6.14 8.55 -32.95
C ALA A 351 -6.73 7.49 -33.89
N LYS A 352 -6.31 6.22 -33.74
CA LYS A 352 -6.88 5.11 -34.52
C LYS A 352 -8.35 4.87 -34.20
N ASP A 353 -8.75 5.05 -32.94
CA ASP A 353 -10.15 4.90 -32.54
C ASP A 353 -11.02 6.08 -33.01
N LEU A 354 -10.51 7.31 -32.91
CA LEU A 354 -11.16 8.52 -33.45
C LEU A 354 -11.34 8.47 -34.97
N ALA A 355 -10.42 7.83 -35.69
CA ALA A 355 -10.53 7.66 -37.13
C ALA A 355 -11.72 6.77 -37.55
N VAL A 356 -12.27 5.98 -36.63
CA VAL A 356 -13.50 5.20 -36.87
C VAL A 356 -14.71 6.11 -36.68
N THR A 357 -15.30 6.55 -37.79
CA THR A 357 -16.48 7.46 -37.76
C THR A 357 -17.81 6.73 -37.84
N ALA A 358 -17.83 5.46 -38.26
CA ALA A 358 -19.06 4.69 -38.38
C ALA A 358 -19.60 4.31 -37.00
N MET A 359 -20.91 4.40 -36.84
CA MET A 359 -21.61 3.97 -35.62
C MET A 359 -21.91 2.47 -35.69
N PRO A 360 -21.67 1.72 -34.60
CA PRO A 360 -22.03 0.31 -34.57
C PRO A 360 -23.56 0.17 -34.54
N VAL A 361 -24.07 -0.76 -35.33
CA VAL A 361 -25.49 -1.14 -35.29
C VAL A 361 -25.58 -2.48 -34.56
N TRP A 362 -25.74 -2.41 -33.24
CA TRP A 362 -25.99 -3.58 -32.40
C TRP A 362 -27.49 -3.83 -32.25
N ASP A 363 -27.90 -5.07 -32.00
CA ASP A 363 -29.28 -5.34 -31.58
C ASP A 363 -29.57 -4.71 -30.21
N ALA A 364 -30.85 -4.51 -29.89
CA ALA A 364 -31.26 -3.78 -28.69
C ALA A 364 -30.75 -4.40 -27.38
N ASN A 365 -30.62 -5.74 -27.31
CA ASN A 365 -30.13 -6.40 -26.10
C ASN A 365 -28.62 -6.22 -25.95
N ALA A 366 -27.87 -6.33 -27.06
CA ALA A 366 -26.44 -6.06 -27.06
C ALA A 366 -26.14 -4.61 -26.70
N GLN A 367 -26.85 -3.64 -27.31
CA GLN A 367 -26.71 -2.22 -26.99
C GLN A 367 -26.93 -1.95 -25.50
N TRP A 368 -28.04 -2.42 -24.94
CA TRP A 368 -28.32 -2.25 -23.50
C TRP A 368 -27.21 -2.83 -22.62
N THR A 369 -26.73 -4.03 -22.94
CA THR A 369 -25.64 -4.68 -22.19
C THR A 369 -24.36 -3.84 -22.22
N ILE A 370 -24.01 -3.32 -23.39
CA ILE A 370 -22.83 -2.48 -23.60
C ILE A 370 -22.96 -1.18 -22.80
N ASP A 371 -24.11 -0.50 -22.89
CA ASP A 371 -24.35 0.77 -22.18
C ASP A 371 -24.19 0.60 -20.67
N VAL A 372 -24.76 -0.47 -20.09
CA VAL A 372 -24.62 -0.80 -18.67
C VAL A 372 -23.15 -1.02 -18.29
N CYS A 373 -22.38 -1.71 -19.13
CA CYS A 373 -20.96 -1.94 -18.87
C CYS A 373 -20.13 -0.65 -18.93
N TYR A 374 -20.42 0.27 -19.86
CA TYR A 374 -19.72 1.55 -19.94
C TYR A 374 -20.08 2.52 -18.80
N GLN A 375 -21.31 2.45 -18.28
CA GLN A 375 -21.75 3.27 -17.16
C GLN A 375 -21.21 2.80 -15.80
N ASN A 376 -20.78 1.53 -15.71
CA ASN A 376 -20.21 1.00 -14.47
C ASN A 376 -18.73 1.37 -14.34
N THR A 377 -18.45 2.36 -13.49
CA THR A 377 -17.09 2.85 -13.20
C THR A 377 -16.15 1.76 -12.67
N MET A 378 -16.69 0.70 -12.04
CA MET A 378 -15.90 -0.42 -11.53
C MET A 378 -15.29 -1.29 -12.64
N ASN A 379 -15.75 -1.15 -13.89
CA ASN A 379 -15.18 -1.92 -15.01
C ASN A 379 -13.82 -1.37 -15.47
N GLY A 380 -13.40 -0.21 -14.95
CA GLY A 380 -12.07 0.33 -15.19
C GLY A 380 -11.82 0.73 -16.64
N LEU A 381 -12.84 1.03 -17.43
CA LEU A 381 -12.67 1.63 -18.76
C LEU A 381 -12.16 3.07 -18.63
N ASP A 382 -11.43 3.57 -19.62
CA ASP A 382 -11.01 4.98 -19.74
C ASP A 382 -12.01 5.82 -20.55
N ALA A 383 -13.05 5.18 -21.08
CA ALA A 383 -14.13 5.78 -21.84
C ALA A 383 -15.47 5.51 -21.14
N SER A 384 -16.36 6.51 -21.13
CA SER A 384 -17.70 6.41 -20.54
C SER A 384 -18.79 6.01 -21.53
N THR A 385 -18.47 5.97 -22.83
CA THR A 385 -19.36 5.50 -23.89
C THR A 385 -18.59 4.74 -24.97
N PRO A 386 -19.25 3.89 -25.77
CA PRO A 386 -18.60 3.19 -26.88
C PRO A 386 -18.03 4.10 -27.98
N GLU A 387 -18.57 5.31 -28.13
CA GLU A 387 -18.15 6.31 -29.11
C GLU A 387 -16.90 7.08 -28.71
N SER A 388 -16.63 7.13 -27.40
CA SER A 388 -15.48 7.83 -26.87
C SER A 388 -14.19 7.09 -27.24
N ALA A 389 -13.14 7.85 -27.55
CA ALA A 389 -11.87 7.28 -27.97
C ALA A 389 -11.19 6.51 -26.84
N HIS A 390 -10.74 5.30 -27.13
CA HIS A 390 -10.05 4.42 -26.19
C HIS A 390 -8.53 4.55 -26.35
N GLY A 391 -7.79 4.69 -25.25
CA GLY A 391 -6.33 4.82 -25.27
C GLY A 391 -5.57 3.52 -25.09
N TYR A 392 -6.16 2.52 -24.45
CA TYR A 392 -5.42 1.32 -24.05
C TYR A 392 -5.53 0.15 -25.04
N GLY A 393 -6.15 0.37 -26.20
CA GLY A 393 -6.32 -0.63 -27.25
C GLY A 393 -7.46 -0.25 -28.20
N PRO A 394 -7.85 -1.12 -29.15
CA PRO A 394 -9.03 -0.89 -29.97
C PRO A 394 -10.30 -0.93 -29.11
N SER A 395 -11.16 0.08 -29.29
CA SER A 395 -12.49 0.06 -28.66
C SER A 395 -13.34 -1.10 -29.18
N LEU A 396 -14.37 -1.47 -28.41
CA LEU A 396 -15.38 -2.42 -28.88
C LEU A 396 -16.05 -1.95 -30.18
N ARG A 397 -16.34 -0.65 -30.28
CA ARG A 397 -16.88 0.02 -31.48
C ARG A 397 -15.97 -0.19 -32.69
N ARG A 398 -14.66 0.09 -32.54
CA ARG A 398 -13.69 -0.07 -33.62
C ARG A 398 -13.61 -1.51 -34.11
N LEU A 399 -13.49 -2.48 -33.22
CA LEU A 399 -13.45 -3.90 -33.60
C LEU A 399 -14.73 -4.32 -34.34
N TRP A 400 -15.90 -3.89 -33.86
CA TRP A 400 -17.17 -4.15 -34.53
C TRP A 400 -17.22 -3.55 -35.94
N VAL A 401 -16.92 -2.27 -36.09
CA VAL A 401 -16.95 -1.57 -37.38
C VAL A 401 -15.97 -2.20 -38.37
N GLU A 402 -14.73 -2.50 -37.95
CA GLU A 402 -13.74 -3.16 -38.79
C GLU A 402 -14.22 -4.56 -39.25
N ALA A 403 -14.93 -5.30 -38.39
CA ALA A 403 -15.53 -6.58 -38.77
C ALA A 403 -16.65 -6.39 -39.80
N LYS A 404 -17.55 -5.42 -39.60
CA LYS A 404 -18.63 -5.13 -40.57
C LYS A 404 -18.11 -4.65 -41.92
N GLN A 405 -17.01 -3.89 -41.95
CA GLN A 405 -16.35 -3.48 -43.20
C GLN A 405 -15.81 -4.66 -44.01
N ARG A 406 -15.50 -5.79 -43.35
CA ARG A 406 -15.12 -7.06 -44.01
C ARG A 406 -16.34 -7.88 -44.43
N ASN A 407 -17.54 -7.31 -44.39
CA ASN A 407 -18.83 -7.95 -44.68
C ASN A 407 -19.14 -9.17 -43.78
N LEU A 408 -18.64 -9.18 -42.54
CA LEU A 408 -18.95 -10.22 -41.58
C LEU A 408 -20.40 -10.11 -41.09
N SER A 409 -21.05 -11.25 -40.85
CA SER A 409 -22.34 -11.29 -40.15
C SER A 409 -22.18 -10.78 -38.71
N ASP A 410 -23.28 -10.46 -38.03
CA ASP A 410 -23.21 -9.98 -36.64
C ASP A 410 -22.59 -11.05 -35.71
N ALA A 411 -22.90 -12.32 -35.96
CA ALA A 411 -22.30 -13.44 -35.23
C ALA A 411 -20.79 -13.54 -35.48
N ASP A 412 -20.35 -13.41 -36.74
CA ASP A 412 -18.93 -13.46 -37.09
C ASP A 412 -18.17 -12.22 -36.59
N ALA A 413 -18.84 -11.06 -36.50
CA ALA A 413 -18.26 -9.84 -35.94
C ALA A 413 -17.99 -9.98 -34.44
N TRP A 414 -18.92 -10.59 -33.70
CA TRP A 414 -18.69 -10.94 -32.30
C TRP A 414 -17.56 -11.96 -32.12
N GLU A 415 -17.49 -12.98 -32.98
CA GLU A 415 -16.39 -13.96 -32.96
C GLU A 415 -15.03 -13.32 -33.29
N ALA A 416 -15.00 -12.30 -34.16
CA ALA A 416 -13.80 -11.52 -34.42
C ALA A 416 -13.34 -10.73 -33.17
N ILE A 417 -14.28 -10.16 -32.39
CA ILE A 417 -13.98 -9.51 -31.11
C ILE A 417 -13.43 -10.52 -30.10
N GLU A 418 -14.02 -11.71 -30.00
CA GLU A 418 -13.51 -12.78 -29.14
C GLU A 418 -12.11 -13.24 -29.55
N THR A 419 -11.90 -13.38 -30.86
CA THR A 419 -10.62 -13.76 -31.44
C THR A 419 -9.54 -12.75 -31.06
N TRP A 420 -9.84 -11.45 -31.14
CA TRP A 420 -8.94 -10.40 -30.63
C TRP A 420 -8.70 -10.55 -29.12
N ALA A 421 -9.77 -10.70 -28.33
CA ALA A 421 -9.67 -10.81 -26.88
C ALA A 421 -8.81 -11.99 -26.44
N ARG A 422 -8.84 -13.11 -27.19
CA ARG A 422 -8.09 -14.34 -26.92
C ARG A 422 -6.82 -14.50 -27.75
N PHE A 423 -6.48 -13.51 -28.57
CA PHE A 423 -5.33 -13.58 -29.47
C PHE A 423 -4.04 -13.83 -28.68
N GLN A 424 -3.23 -14.79 -29.12
CA GLN A 424 -1.88 -15.00 -28.60
C GLN A 424 -0.88 -14.62 -29.68
N PRO A 425 -0.23 -13.46 -29.56
CA PRO A 425 0.84 -13.03 -30.45
C PRO A 425 1.88 -14.13 -30.66
N GLU A 426 2.38 -14.30 -31.88
CA GLU A 426 3.40 -15.31 -32.19
C GLU A 426 4.66 -15.15 -31.33
N ALA A 427 4.98 -13.91 -30.94
CA ALA A 427 6.06 -13.57 -30.03
C ALA A 427 5.96 -14.28 -28.67
N TRP A 428 4.77 -14.74 -28.25
CA TRP A 428 4.56 -15.43 -26.97
C TRP A 428 4.95 -16.92 -27.02
N GLY A 429 4.85 -17.56 -28.18
CA GLY A 429 5.14 -18.99 -28.35
C GLY A 429 6.63 -19.32 -28.51
N ARG A 430 7.43 -18.29 -28.78
CA ARG A 430 8.87 -18.34 -28.88
C ARG A 430 9.47 -18.63 -27.50
N LYS A 431 9.81 -19.91 -27.23
CA LYS A 431 10.48 -20.33 -25.98
C LYS A 431 11.64 -19.37 -25.70
N SER A 432 11.63 -18.75 -24.52
CA SER A 432 12.53 -17.69 -24.04
C SER A 432 14.05 -17.98 -24.08
N LYS A 433 14.50 -19.10 -24.66
CA LYS A 433 15.92 -19.50 -24.73
C LYS A 433 16.66 -19.01 -25.98
N GLY A 434 16.20 -17.96 -26.65
CA GLY A 434 16.97 -17.29 -27.72
C GLY A 434 16.19 -17.10 -29.01
N ALA A 435 14.95 -16.62 -28.93
CA ALA A 435 14.11 -16.52 -30.10
C ALA A 435 14.34 -15.22 -30.89
N ALA A 436 15.20 -15.32 -31.88
CA ALA A 436 15.08 -14.68 -33.20
C ALA A 436 15.07 -13.13 -33.34
N THR A 437 15.09 -12.32 -32.27
CA THR A 437 15.22 -10.85 -32.41
C THR A 437 16.59 -10.30 -32.03
N ASN A 438 17.40 -11.01 -31.25
CA ASN A 438 18.78 -10.59 -30.95
C ASN A 438 19.76 -11.09 -32.01
N SER A 439 19.54 -10.72 -33.27
CA SER A 439 20.61 -10.86 -34.26
C SER A 439 21.84 -10.08 -33.76
N ALA A 440 23.04 -10.57 -34.04
CA ALA A 440 24.27 -9.83 -33.69
C ALA A 440 24.24 -8.42 -34.29
N ALA A 441 23.57 -8.25 -35.44
CA ALA A 441 23.32 -6.96 -36.08
C ALA A 441 22.42 -6.05 -35.23
N LEU A 442 21.28 -6.54 -34.70
CA LEU A 442 20.43 -5.74 -33.82
C LEU A 442 21.19 -5.35 -32.54
N GLN A 443 21.91 -6.28 -31.92
CA GLN A 443 22.66 -5.99 -30.70
C GLN A 443 23.77 -4.95 -30.95
N ALA A 444 24.48 -5.06 -32.07
CA ALA A 444 25.43 -4.02 -32.48
C ALA A 444 24.74 -2.67 -32.70
N ALA A 445 23.56 -2.65 -33.32
CA ALA A 445 22.76 -1.45 -33.55
C ALA A 445 22.30 -0.79 -32.23
N LEU A 446 21.75 -1.55 -31.28
CA LEU A 446 21.26 -1.06 -29.99
C LEU A 446 22.39 -0.55 -29.08
N ALA A 447 23.62 -1.03 -29.25
CA ALA A 447 24.78 -0.58 -28.49
C ALA A 447 25.37 0.75 -28.97
N ARG A 448 25.04 1.21 -30.19
CA ARG A 448 25.53 2.50 -30.72
C ARG A 448 24.81 3.66 -30.04
N PRO A 449 25.51 4.69 -29.56
CA PRO A 449 24.87 5.93 -29.11
C PRO A 449 24.32 6.67 -30.32
N LEU A 450 23.03 7.02 -30.30
CA LEU A 450 22.30 7.61 -31.43
C LEU A 450 21.37 8.73 -30.95
N SER A 451 21.18 9.74 -31.78
CA SER A 451 20.16 10.78 -31.57
C SER A 451 19.04 10.60 -32.58
N TRP A 452 17.80 10.66 -32.11
CA TRP A 452 16.60 10.34 -32.86
C TRP A 452 15.66 11.54 -32.96
N SER A 453 15.24 11.87 -34.18
CA SER A 453 14.26 12.93 -34.42
C SER A 453 12.86 12.35 -34.54
N ALA A 454 11.87 13.01 -33.94
CA ALA A 454 10.47 12.67 -34.13
C ALA A 454 10.03 12.89 -35.59
N THR A 455 9.24 11.96 -36.15
CA THR A 455 8.78 12.10 -37.56
C THR A 455 7.41 12.77 -37.70
N GLY A 456 6.63 12.81 -36.61
CA GLY A 456 5.20 13.17 -36.62
C GLY A 456 4.27 12.07 -37.15
N ASN A 457 4.80 10.94 -37.64
CA ASN A 457 4.01 9.79 -38.08
C ASN A 457 3.72 8.83 -36.91
N PRO A 458 2.46 8.52 -36.59
CA PRO A 458 2.10 7.62 -35.49
C PRO A 458 2.49 6.15 -35.72
N ASP A 459 2.88 5.75 -36.92
CA ASP A 459 3.39 4.40 -37.20
C ASP A 459 4.92 4.34 -37.27
N VAL A 460 5.61 5.47 -37.38
CA VAL A 460 7.09 5.55 -37.36
C VAL A 460 7.48 6.72 -36.48
N HIS A 461 7.68 6.51 -35.19
CA HIS A 461 7.78 7.63 -34.25
C HIS A 461 9.10 8.37 -34.36
N TRP A 462 10.19 7.63 -34.57
CA TRP A 462 11.53 8.17 -34.56
C TRP A 462 12.32 7.73 -35.78
N LYS A 463 13.19 8.63 -36.28
CA LYS A 463 14.14 8.33 -37.35
C LYS A 463 15.51 8.92 -37.05
N THR A 464 16.54 8.34 -37.65
CA THR A 464 17.91 8.87 -37.65
C THR A 464 18.64 8.37 -38.91
N GLU A 465 19.81 8.93 -39.20
CA GLU A 465 20.68 8.50 -40.30
C GLU A 465 22.01 8.00 -39.73
N VAL A 466 22.42 6.79 -40.11
CA VAL A 466 23.63 6.15 -39.60
C VAL A 466 24.44 5.64 -40.78
N ASP A 467 25.62 6.21 -41.00
CA ASP A 467 26.52 5.82 -42.10
C ASP A 467 25.88 5.90 -43.50
N GLY A 468 24.89 6.79 -43.69
CA GLY A 468 24.12 6.96 -44.93
C GLY A 468 22.85 6.09 -45.01
N ASP A 469 22.62 5.21 -44.03
CA ASP A 469 21.42 4.38 -43.96
C ASP A 469 20.31 5.08 -43.16
N SER A 470 19.06 4.96 -43.62
CA SER A 470 17.89 5.49 -42.91
C SER A 470 17.41 4.49 -41.87
N TRP A 471 17.52 4.87 -40.60
CA TRP A 471 17.09 4.06 -39.47
C TRP A 471 15.78 4.62 -38.91
N GLN A 472 14.83 3.73 -38.61
CA GLN A 472 13.52 4.11 -38.11
C GLN A 472 13.07 3.19 -36.98
N VAL A 473 12.48 3.76 -35.93
CA VAL A 473 11.86 3.01 -34.84
C VAL A 473 10.34 3.15 -34.91
N ARG A 474 9.68 2.00 -35.02
CA ARG A 474 8.23 1.86 -34.92
C ARG A 474 7.85 1.52 -33.47
N LEU A 475 6.74 2.11 -33.03
CA LEU A 475 6.05 1.74 -31.79
C LEU A 475 4.95 0.73 -32.12
N ASN A 476 5.06 -0.45 -31.53
CA ASN A 476 4.19 -1.59 -31.78
C ASN A 476 2.93 -1.56 -30.89
N ASP A 477 2.06 -2.56 -31.00
CA ASP A 477 0.86 -2.66 -30.17
C ASP A 477 1.15 -3.27 -28.78
N PHE A 478 1.99 -2.61 -27.99
CA PHE A 478 2.37 -3.07 -26.65
C PHE A 478 1.17 -3.02 -25.68
N PRO A 479 1.01 -3.96 -24.73
CA PRO A 479 1.90 -5.09 -24.42
C PRO A 479 1.57 -6.39 -25.18
N ASP A 480 0.71 -6.35 -26.21
CA ASP A 480 0.47 -7.53 -27.05
C ASP A 480 1.70 -7.85 -27.90
N GLU A 481 2.35 -6.83 -28.45
CA GLU A 481 3.63 -6.94 -29.15
C GLU A 481 4.81 -6.42 -28.31
N VAL A 482 6.04 -6.78 -28.71
CA VAL A 482 7.27 -6.16 -28.18
C VAL A 482 7.22 -4.65 -28.42
N MET A 483 7.70 -3.82 -27.51
CA MET A 483 7.47 -2.36 -27.54
C MET A 483 7.90 -1.68 -28.85
N TYR A 484 9.10 -2.01 -29.33
CA TYR A 484 9.71 -1.36 -30.49
C TYR A 484 10.09 -2.34 -31.58
N THR A 485 10.04 -1.88 -32.84
CA THR A 485 10.71 -2.50 -33.99
C THR A 485 11.74 -1.53 -34.55
N LEU A 486 12.99 -1.96 -34.73
CA LEU A 486 13.99 -1.23 -35.51
C LEU A 486 13.91 -1.65 -36.99
N THR A 487 13.87 -0.68 -37.89
CA THR A 487 14.01 -0.89 -39.33
C THR A 487 15.19 -0.09 -39.87
N VAL A 488 15.93 -0.68 -40.83
CA VAL A 488 17.09 -0.07 -41.50
C VAL A 488 16.84 -0.13 -43.01
N ASN A 489 16.82 1.02 -43.67
CA ASN A 489 16.47 1.15 -45.09
C ASN A 489 15.13 0.48 -45.47
N GLY A 490 14.17 0.50 -44.53
CA GLY A 490 12.85 -0.12 -44.69
C GLY A 490 12.78 -1.61 -44.38
N GLU A 491 13.90 -2.29 -44.11
CA GLU A 491 13.94 -3.69 -43.71
C GLU A 491 13.93 -3.85 -42.19
N VAL A 492 13.22 -4.86 -41.66
CA VAL A 492 13.15 -5.11 -40.22
C VAL A 492 14.48 -5.67 -39.71
N ALA A 493 15.16 -4.91 -38.87
CA ALA A 493 16.38 -5.34 -38.19
C ALA A 493 16.08 -6.19 -36.95
N GLY A 494 14.97 -5.91 -36.25
CA GLY A 494 14.43 -6.72 -35.16
C GLY A 494 13.65 -5.92 -34.11
N ASP A 495 13.08 -6.64 -33.14
CA ASP A 495 12.25 -6.07 -32.06
C ASP A 495 13.02 -5.97 -30.73
N PHE A 496 12.69 -4.97 -29.92
CA PHE A 496 13.29 -4.77 -28.60
C PHE A 496 12.31 -4.08 -27.63
N HIS A 497 12.41 -4.38 -26.34
CA HIS A 497 11.48 -3.86 -25.33
C HIS A 497 11.88 -2.49 -24.80
N ASP A 498 13.14 -2.34 -24.41
CA ASP A 498 13.60 -1.18 -23.65
C ASP A 498 14.37 -0.21 -24.54
N TRP A 499 14.09 1.08 -24.39
CA TRP A 499 14.83 2.10 -25.09
C TRP A 499 16.31 2.08 -24.64
N PRO A 500 17.28 1.94 -25.57
CA PRO A 500 18.69 1.85 -25.19
C PRO A 500 19.17 3.12 -24.47
N LYS A 501 19.94 2.93 -23.38
CA LYS A 501 20.45 4.06 -22.56
C LYS A 501 21.30 5.07 -23.34
N GLY A 502 21.96 4.63 -24.41
CA GLY A 502 22.77 5.49 -25.28
C GLY A 502 21.96 6.25 -26.33
N TRP A 503 20.65 6.02 -26.43
CA TRP A 503 19.79 6.67 -27.42
C TRP A 503 19.10 7.89 -26.84
N GLN A 504 19.19 9.02 -27.53
CA GLN A 504 18.54 10.27 -27.15
C GLN A 504 17.37 10.54 -28.10
N ARG A 505 16.25 11.04 -27.57
CA ARG A 505 15.11 11.54 -28.34
C ARG A 505 15.15 13.06 -28.33
N GLU A 506 14.99 13.67 -29.50
CA GLU A 506 14.83 15.12 -29.64
C GLU A 506 13.44 15.63 -29.23
#